data_AF-A0A2D8BYT1-F1
#
_entry.id   AF-A0A2D8BYT1-F1
#
_cell.length_a   1.000
_cell.length_b   1.000
_cell.length_c   1.000
_cell.angle_alpha   90.00
_cell.angle_beta   90.00
_cell.angle_gamma   90.00
#
_symmetry.space_group_name_H-M   'P 1'
#
loop_
_entity.id
_entity.type
_entity.pdbx_description
1 polymer ?
#
loop_
_entity_poly.entity_id
_entity_poly.type
_entity_poly.pdbx_seq_one_letter_code
_entity_poly.pdbx_strand_id
1 'polypeptide(L)'
;MANTTFSGPVRSEDGFKAISKNATTGAITEITTYGGAPVSLSDGDVTLTNATHSGRVLLVPDGSQDNTYTLPAPIAGSVFRFVYAGGAADATDAIIVTPGNTNFYIGGVTFLDTDNEVSAVFSDGNSNSSIQINVPAGFDVSIVGLNTTNYQIFGTVTGATAPVFADQ
;
A
#
# COMPACT_ATOMS: atom_id res chain seq x y z
N MET A 1 16.86 -23.22 -6.55
CA MET A 1 16.87 -22.92 -8.00
C MET A 1 18.31 -22.70 -8.41
N ALA A 2 18.75 -23.27 -9.52
CA ALA A 2 20.04 -22.89 -10.09
C ALA A 2 20.00 -21.38 -10.40
N ASN A 3 21.00 -20.65 -9.94
CA ASN A 3 21.26 -19.29 -10.41
C ASN A 3 21.63 -19.42 -11.90
N THR A 4 20.76 -18.96 -12.78
CA THR A 4 21.08 -18.76 -14.19
C THR A 4 21.25 -17.27 -14.43
N THR A 5 22.46 -16.85 -14.83
CA THR A 5 22.71 -15.48 -15.25
C THR A 5 22.25 -15.30 -16.70
N PHE A 6 21.35 -14.36 -16.94
CA PHE A 6 21.06 -13.87 -18.29
C PHE A 6 21.97 -12.67 -18.61
N SER A 7 22.49 -12.61 -19.83
CA SER A 7 23.29 -11.48 -20.31
C SER A 7 22.74 -11.02 -21.66
N GLY A 8 22.26 -9.78 -21.71
CA GLY A 8 21.63 -9.18 -22.89
C GLY A 8 20.51 -8.20 -22.50
N PRO A 9 20.03 -7.37 -23.43
CA PRO A 9 18.85 -6.55 -23.20
C PRO A 9 17.57 -7.40 -23.21
N VAL A 10 16.63 -7.09 -22.33
CA VAL A 10 15.26 -7.66 -22.35
C VAL A 10 14.28 -6.52 -22.62
N ARG A 11 13.40 -6.71 -23.61
CA ARG A 11 12.27 -5.82 -23.86
C ARG A 11 11.00 -6.53 -23.44
N SER A 12 10.11 -5.81 -22.75
CA SER A 12 8.79 -6.31 -22.39
C SER A 12 7.74 -5.33 -22.86
N GLU A 13 6.62 -5.84 -23.37
CA GLU A 13 5.45 -5.05 -23.77
C GLU A 13 4.59 -4.68 -22.55
N ASP A 14 4.53 -5.56 -21.54
CA ASP A 14 3.68 -5.42 -20.34
C ASP A 14 4.49 -5.35 -19.03
N GLY A 15 5.77 -4.93 -19.11
CA GLY A 15 6.66 -4.82 -17.97
C GLY A 15 7.17 -6.16 -17.43
N PHE A 16 7.71 -6.17 -16.21
CA PHE A 16 8.32 -7.36 -15.60
C PHE A 16 7.62 -7.71 -14.29
N LYS A 17 7.55 -9.01 -13.97
CA LYS A 17 7.06 -9.47 -12.67
C LYS A 17 8.19 -10.11 -11.86
N ALA A 18 8.40 -9.62 -10.65
CA ALA A 18 9.13 -10.38 -9.64
C ALA A 18 8.23 -11.49 -9.10
N ILE A 19 8.79 -12.69 -8.98
CA ILE A 19 8.11 -13.87 -8.42
C ILE A 19 8.97 -14.53 -7.34
N SER A 20 8.32 -15.27 -6.45
CA SER A 20 8.97 -16.30 -5.65
C SER A 20 8.49 -17.68 -6.08
N LYS A 21 9.31 -18.70 -5.85
CA LYS A 21 8.93 -20.10 -6.05
C LYS A 21 9.14 -20.88 -4.76
N ASN A 22 8.09 -21.54 -4.29
CA ASN A 22 8.20 -22.46 -3.16
C ASN A 22 9.06 -23.67 -3.57
N ALA A 23 10.10 -23.96 -2.80
CA ALA A 23 11.06 -25.02 -3.13
C ALA A 23 10.47 -26.44 -3.00
N THR A 24 9.45 -26.62 -2.17
CA THR A 24 8.83 -27.93 -1.89
C THR A 24 7.64 -28.19 -2.79
N THR A 25 6.73 -27.21 -2.92
CA THR A 25 5.49 -27.36 -3.70
C THR A 25 5.64 -26.92 -5.15
N GLY A 26 6.69 -26.16 -5.46
CA GLY A 26 6.88 -25.56 -6.78
C GLY A 26 5.95 -24.39 -7.08
N ALA A 27 5.08 -23.99 -6.15
CA ALA A 27 4.13 -22.90 -6.32
C ALA A 27 4.84 -21.58 -6.65
N ILE A 28 4.32 -20.84 -7.62
CA ILE A 28 4.82 -19.52 -8.03
C ILE A 28 3.91 -18.46 -7.45
N THR A 29 4.50 -17.47 -6.79
CA THR A 29 3.78 -16.33 -6.22
C THR A 29 4.32 -15.04 -6.82
N GLU A 30 3.42 -14.22 -7.38
CA GLU A 30 3.76 -12.89 -7.88
C GLU A 30 3.96 -11.91 -6.71
N ILE A 31 5.05 -11.15 -6.77
CA ILE A 31 5.46 -10.22 -5.70
C ILE A 31 5.11 -8.78 -6.09
N THR A 32 5.59 -8.35 -7.26
CA THR A 32 5.59 -6.95 -7.71
C THR A 32 5.66 -6.91 -9.24
N THR A 33 4.94 -5.96 -9.84
CA THR A 33 5.03 -5.61 -11.26
C THR A 33 5.88 -4.35 -11.44
N TYR A 34 6.85 -4.38 -12.35
CA TYR A 34 7.69 -3.25 -12.73
C TYR A 34 7.30 -2.74 -14.11
N GLY A 35 7.15 -1.42 -14.25
CA GLY A 35 6.77 -0.79 -15.52
C GLY A 35 5.27 -0.80 -15.82
N GLY A 36 4.43 -1.17 -14.85
CA GLY A 36 2.98 -1.05 -14.98
C GLY A 36 2.49 0.38 -14.83
N ALA A 37 1.45 0.75 -15.59
CA ALA A 37 0.75 2.03 -15.43
C ALA A 37 0.06 2.14 -14.05
N PRO A 38 -0.23 3.36 -13.55
CA PRO A 38 -1.02 3.55 -12.35
C PRO A 38 -2.40 2.86 -12.44
N VAL A 39 -2.96 2.52 -11.28
CA VAL A 39 -4.29 1.93 -11.15
C VAL A 39 -5.18 2.92 -10.41
N SER A 40 -6.23 3.40 -11.05
CA SER A 40 -7.31 4.13 -10.37
C SER A 40 -8.17 3.14 -9.60
N LEU A 41 -8.25 3.33 -8.29
CA LEU A 41 -9.14 2.56 -7.44
C LEU A 41 -10.59 3.07 -7.60
N SER A 42 -11.56 2.19 -7.39
CA SER A 42 -12.97 2.59 -7.40
C SER A 42 -13.32 3.37 -6.14
N ASP A 43 -14.34 4.23 -6.25
CA ASP A 43 -15.06 4.73 -5.08
C ASP A 43 -15.89 3.59 -4.49
N GLY A 44 -15.42 3.07 -3.36
CA GLY A 44 -15.91 1.89 -2.66
C GLY A 44 -14.79 0.99 -2.13
N ASP A 45 -15.16 -0.06 -1.40
CA ASP A 45 -14.20 -1.01 -0.84
C ASP A 45 -13.52 -1.85 -1.94
N VAL A 46 -12.19 -1.99 -1.85
CA VAL A 46 -11.38 -2.76 -2.83
C VAL A 46 -10.45 -3.73 -2.12
N THR A 47 -10.54 -5.01 -2.48
CA THR A 47 -9.52 -6.00 -2.11
C THR A 47 -8.39 -5.98 -3.12
N LEU A 48 -7.17 -5.71 -2.64
CA LEU A 48 -5.98 -5.59 -3.45
C LEU A 48 -5.27 -6.95 -3.59
N THR A 49 -4.47 -7.05 -4.65
CA THR A 49 -3.69 -8.23 -5.01
C THR A 49 -2.32 -7.81 -5.52
N ASN A 50 -1.29 -8.60 -5.25
CA ASN A 50 0.05 -8.34 -5.77
C ASN A 50 0.10 -8.23 -7.30
N ALA A 51 -0.61 -9.12 -8.00
CA ALA A 51 -0.60 -9.19 -9.47
C ALA A 51 -1.02 -7.87 -10.13
N THR A 52 -2.13 -7.29 -9.64
CA THR A 52 -2.71 -6.07 -10.21
C THR A 52 -2.09 -4.79 -9.64
N HIS A 53 -1.72 -4.77 -8.35
CA HIS A 53 -1.49 -3.52 -7.62
C HIS A 53 -0.04 -3.33 -7.16
N SER A 54 0.67 -4.41 -6.82
CA SER A 54 2.00 -4.29 -6.25
C SER A 54 3.01 -3.81 -7.30
N GLY A 55 3.82 -2.82 -6.94
CA GLY A 55 4.78 -2.14 -7.81
C GLY A 55 4.21 -1.02 -8.68
N ARG A 56 2.90 -0.76 -8.57
CA ARG A 56 2.22 0.33 -9.28
C ARG A 56 1.82 1.45 -8.32
N VAL A 57 1.51 2.62 -8.88
CA VAL A 57 0.87 3.70 -8.14
C VAL A 57 -0.63 3.44 -8.10
N LEU A 58 -1.21 3.46 -6.90
CA LEU A 58 -2.63 3.29 -6.66
C LEU A 58 -3.23 4.67 -6.41
N LEU A 59 -4.01 5.13 -7.37
CA LEU A 59 -4.67 6.43 -7.34
C LEU A 59 -5.98 6.27 -6.57
N VAL A 60 -6.03 6.88 -5.38
CA VAL A 60 -7.21 6.91 -4.52
C VAL A 60 -8.10 8.07 -4.97
N PRO A 61 -9.37 7.82 -5.33
CA PRO A 61 -10.28 8.87 -5.79
C PRO A 61 -10.69 9.81 -4.65
N ASP A 62 -11.31 10.93 -5.03
CA ASP A 62 -12.19 11.73 -4.17
C ASP A 62 -13.49 10.94 -3.97
N GLY A 63 -13.71 10.44 -2.77
CA GLY A 63 -14.76 9.48 -2.46
C GLY A 63 -16.13 10.12 -2.24
N SER A 64 -17.19 9.33 -2.45
CA SER A 64 -18.55 9.68 -2.00
C SER A 64 -18.96 8.95 -0.72
N GLN A 65 -18.08 8.08 -0.22
CA GLN A 65 -18.20 7.26 0.98
C GLN A 65 -16.80 6.95 1.52
N ASP A 66 -16.72 6.50 2.77
CA ASP A 66 -15.47 5.97 3.31
C ASP A 66 -15.05 4.74 2.50
N ASN A 67 -13.80 4.73 2.05
CA ASN A 67 -13.27 3.74 1.12
C ASN A 67 -12.24 2.86 1.80
N THR A 68 -12.53 1.55 1.89
CA THR A 68 -11.62 0.57 2.51
C THR A 68 -10.81 -0.20 1.49
N TYR A 69 -9.49 -0.11 1.58
CA TYR A 69 -8.53 -0.82 0.73
C TYR A 69 -7.88 -1.96 1.51
N THR A 70 -8.27 -3.20 1.23
CA THR A 70 -7.75 -4.39 1.90
C THR A 70 -6.50 -4.90 1.19
N LEU A 71 -5.36 -4.86 1.86
CA LEU A 71 -4.11 -5.44 1.37
C LEU A 71 -4.18 -6.98 1.37
N PRO A 72 -3.45 -7.66 0.46
CA PRO A 72 -3.29 -9.10 0.52
C PRO A 72 -2.42 -9.54 1.72
N ALA A 73 -2.22 -10.85 1.89
CA ALA A 73 -1.22 -11.36 2.84
C ALA A 73 0.18 -10.80 2.48
N PRO A 74 0.94 -10.30 3.47
CA PRO A 74 2.23 -9.70 3.21
C PRO A 74 3.21 -10.71 2.61
N ILE A 75 3.90 -10.25 1.56
CA ILE A 75 4.99 -10.96 0.90
C ILE A 75 6.19 -10.03 0.88
N ALA A 76 7.35 -10.51 1.34
CA ALA A 76 8.58 -9.75 1.35
C ALA A 76 8.87 -9.12 -0.03
N GLY A 77 9.00 -7.79 -0.08
CA GLY A 77 9.31 -7.04 -1.30
C GLY A 77 8.10 -6.67 -2.18
N SER A 78 6.87 -7.01 -1.77
CA SER A 78 5.66 -6.40 -2.35
C SER A 78 5.57 -4.92 -1.95
N VAL A 79 5.06 -4.06 -2.84
CA VAL A 79 5.01 -2.61 -2.63
C VAL A 79 3.68 -2.05 -3.11
N PHE A 80 2.93 -1.40 -2.24
CA PHE A 80 1.68 -0.71 -2.56
C PHE A 80 1.88 0.78 -2.27
N ARG A 81 1.84 1.63 -3.30
CA ARG A 81 1.98 3.08 -3.15
C ARG A 81 0.65 3.74 -3.42
N PHE A 82 0.02 4.24 -2.38
CA PHE A 82 -1.26 4.95 -2.43
C PHE A 82 -0.99 6.44 -2.57
N VAL A 83 -1.61 7.06 -3.58
CA VAL A 83 -1.50 8.49 -3.85
C VAL A 83 -2.91 9.04 -4.00
N TYR A 84 -3.23 10.10 -3.28
CA TYR A 84 -4.49 10.80 -3.44
C TYR A 84 -4.56 11.47 -4.81
N ALA A 85 -5.66 11.23 -5.54
CA ALA A 85 -5.88 11.73 -6.89
C ALA A 85 -7.02 12.75 -6.98
N GLY A 86 -7.65 13.13 -5.86
CA GLY A 86 -8.69 14.13 -5.82
C GLY A 86 -8.18 15.54 -6.10
N GLY A 87 -9.05 16.38 -6.68
CA GLY A 87 -8.74 17.78 -7.02
C GLY A 87 -8.94 18.77 -5.88
N ALA A 88 -9.48 18.32 -4.74
CA ALA A 88 -9.72 19.07 -3.52
C ALA A 88 -9.60 18.12 -2.33
N ALA A 89 -9.65 18.64 -1.10
CA ALA A 89 -9.77 17.77 0.07
C ALA A 89 -11.03 16.91 -0.06
N ASP A 90 -10.87 15.62 0.18
CA ASP A 90 -11.97 14.65 0.18
C ASP A 90 -13.00 15.05 1.24
N ALA A 91 -14.24 14.59 1.12
CA ALA A 91 -15.24 14.69 2.18
C ALA A 91 -15.34 13.42 3.04
N THR A 92 -14.60 12.38 2.66
CA THR A 92 -14.69 11.01 3.17
C THR A 92 -13.32 10.45 3.51
N ASP A 93 -13.29 9.31 4.20
CA ASP A 93 -12.05 8.73 4.69
C ASP A 93 -11.46 7.68 3.72
N ALA A 94 -10.13 7.66 3.63
CA ALA A 94 -9.39 6.58 2.97
C ALA A 94 -8.81 5.64 4.03
N ILE A 95 -9.29 4.39 4.06
CA ILE A 95 -8.94 3.41 5.09
C ILE A 95 -8.12 2.30 4.44
N ILE A 96 -6.91 2.04 4.94
CA ILE A 96 -6.06 0.96 4.41
C ILE A 96 -5.86 -0.09 5.48
N VAL A 97 -6.31 -1.31 5.18
CA VAL A 97 -6.37 -2.41 6.14
C VAL A 97 -5.51 -3.57 5.68
N THR A 98 -4.85 -4.24 6.62
CA THR A 98 -4.20 -5.54 6.37
C THR A 98 -5.29 -6.62 6.22
N PRO A 99 -4.99 -7.84 5.74
CA PRO A 99 -6.02 -8.88 5.56
C PRO A 99 -6.59 -9.43 6.88
N GLY A 100 -6.06 -9.01 8.03
CA GLY A 100 -6.58 -9.33 9.36
C GLY A 100 -5.61 -8.95 10.48
N ASN A 101 -6.08 -9.00 11.73
CA ASN A 101 -5.36 -8.52 12.92
C ASN A 101 -4.08 -9.29 13.28
N THR A 102 -3.81 -10.42 12.62
CA THR A 102 -2.52 -11.11 12.72
C THR A 102 -1.42 -10.47 11.87
N ASN A 103 -1.79 -9.56 10.98
CA ASN A 103 -0.90 -8.81 10.12
C ASN A 103 -0.99 -7.33 10.51
N PHE A 104 0.14 -6.73 10.88
CA PHE A 104 0.16 -5.37 11.39
C PHE A 104 1.25 -4.52 10.74
N TYR A 105 1.09 -3.22 10.92
CA TYR A 105 2.03 -2.22 10.42
C TYR A 105 3.21 -2.02 11.38
N ILE A 106 4.37 -1.80 10.78
CA ILE A 106 5.58 -1.28 11.43
C ILE A 106 5.91 0.05 10.76
N GLY A 107 6.14 1.09 11.56
CA GLY A 107 6.50 2.42 11.08
C GLY A 107 5.38 3.43 11.28
N GLY A 108 5.29 4.39 10.37
CA GLY A 108 4.39 5.51 10.52
C GLY A 108 4.51 6.51 9.39
N VAL A 109 3.67 7.54 9.42
CA VAL A 109 3.63 8.60 8.41
C VAL A 109 3.95 9.94 9.05
N THR A 110 4.45 10.87 8.26
CA THR A 110 4.49 12.28 8.65
C THR A 110 3.15 12.91 8.33
N PHE A 111 2.53 13.50 9.34
CA PHE A 111 1.31 14.28 9.19
C PHE A 111 1.65 15.76 9.00
N LEU A 112 1.10 16.34 7.94
CA LEU A 112 1.20 17.74 7.58
C LEU A 112 -0.19 18.36 7.79
N ASP A 113 -0.38 19.05 8.90
CA ASP A 113 -1.66 19.66 9.21
C ASP A 113 -1.90 20.89 8.32
N THR A 114 -3.14 21.04 7.88
CA THR A 114 -3.62 22.22 7.18
C THR A 114 -3.59 23.50 8.01
N ASP A 115 -3.41 23.41 9.34
CA ASP A 115 -3.25 24.56 10.23
C ASP A 115 -1.80 25.00 10.51
N ASN A 116 -0.82 24.39 9.82
CA ASN A 116 0.64 24.64 9.86
C ASN A 116 1.45 23.83 10.90
N GLU A 117 0.93 22.69 11.33
CA GLU A 117 1.58 21.79 12.26
C GLU A 117 2.18 20.57 11.55
N VAL A 118 3.29 20.04 12.08
CA VAL A 118 3.91 18.80 11.56
C VAL A 118 4.12 17.85 12.71
N SER A 119 3.64 16.62 12.55
CA SER A 119 3.83 15.56 13.53
C SER A 119 4.13 14.22 12.88
N ALA A 120 4.58 13.26 13.68
CA ALA A 120 4.76 11.89 13.26
C ALA A 120 3.67 11.04 13.90
N VAL A 121 3.00 10.22 13.08
CA VAL A 121 1.94 9.32 13.51
C VAL A 121 2.43 7.90 13.26
N PHE A 122 2.47 7.08 14.31
CA PHE A 122 3.04 5.74 14.25
C PHE A 122 2.00 4.66 14.56
N SER A 123 2.18 3.50 13.95
CA SER A 123 1.62 2.25 14.45
C SER A 123 2.23 1.92 15.82
N ASP A 124 1.51 1.17 16.65
CA ASP A 124 2.03 0.62 17.90
C ASP A 124 3.16 -0.42 17.71
N GLY A 125 3.36 -0.88 16.47
CA GLY A 125 4.38 -1.85 16.11
C GLY A 125 4.11 -3.26 16.64
N ASN A 126 2.86 -3.55 17.04
CA ASN A 126 2.49 -4.80 17.69
C ASN A 126 1.15 -5.39 17.22
N SER A 127 0.10 -4.58 17.02
CA SER A 127 -1.21 -5.09 16.58
C SER A 127 -1.93 -4.24 15.54
N ASN A 128 -1.55 -2.97 15.35
CA ASN A 128 -2.34 -2.09 14.49
C ASN A 128 -2.36 -2.58 13.03
N SER A 129 -3.56 -2.93 12.59
CA SER A 129 -3.87 -3.58 11.32
C SER A 129 -4.67 -2.67 10.37
N SER A 130 -4.94 -1.42 10.78
CA SER A 130 -5.56 -0.39 9.96
C SER A 130 -4.83 0.95 10.11
N ILE A 131 -4.85 1.73 9.04
CA ILE A 131 -4.64 3.18 9.08
C ILE A 131 -5.86 3.85 8.44
N GLN A 132 -6.50 4.76 9.18
CA GLN A 132 -7.56 5.62 8.69
C GLN A 132 -6.96 6.99 8.40
N ILE A 133 -7.06 7.42 7.14
CA ILE A 133 -6.66 8.76 6.71
C ILE A 133 -7.94 9.59 6.65
N ASN A 134 -8.09 10.51 7.60
CA ASN A 134 -9.31 11.29 7.75
C ASN A 134 -9.37 12.43 6.74
N VAL A 135 -10.43 12.45 5.91
CA VAL A 135 -10.80 13.58 5.02
C VAL A 135 -9.55 14.20 4.36
N PRO A 136 -8.77 13.40 3.58
CA PRO A 136 -7.45 13.82 3.13
C PRO A 136 -7.49 15.03 2.20
N ALA A 137 -6.63 16.02 2.47
CA ALA A 137 -6.27 17.05 1.50
C ALA A 137 -5.21 16.56 0.50
N GLY A 138 -4.46 15.50 0.85
CA GLY A 138 -3.52 14.80 -0.01
C GLY A 138 -2.69 13.78 0.76
N PHE A 139 -2.18 12.75 0.10
CA PHE A 139 -1.22 11.82 0.70
C PHE A 139 -0.41 11.07 -0.36
N ASP A 140 0.77 10.62 0.05
CA ASP A 140 1.61 9.66 -0.66
C ASP A 140 2.17 8.69 0.39
N VAL A 141 1.58 7.49 0.43
CA VAL A 141 1.87 6.47 1.43
C VAL A 141 2.32 5.20 0.74
N SER A 142 3.48 4.71 1.12
CA SER A 142 4.04 3.46 0.64
C SER A 142 3.98 2.40 1.73
N ILE A 143 3.47 1.23 1.36
CA ILE A 143 3.36 0.05 2.22
C ILE A 143 4.11 -1.09 1.56
N VAL A 144 5.12 -1.62 2.25
CA VAL A 144 6.02 -2.65 1.74
C VAL A 144 5.85 -3.91 2.58
N GLY A 145 5.64 -5.06 1.93
CA GLY A 145 5.68 -6.33 2.65
C GLY A 145 7.08 -6.54 3.22
N LEU A 146 7.21 -6.49 4.56
CA LEU A 146 8.49 -6.64 5.25
C LEU A 146 8.89 -8.12 5.31
N ASN A 147 7.92 -8.98 5.61
CA ASN A 147 8.07 -10.43 5.68
C ASN A 147 6.72 -11.09 5.35
N THR A 148 6.47 -12.31 5.83
CA THR A 148 5.21 -13.05 5.61
C THR A 148 4.08 -12.66 6.57
N THR A 149 4.35 -11.77 7.53
CA THR A 149 3.44 -11.40 8.61
C THR A 149 3.17 -9.91 8.65
N ASN A 150 4.18 -9.06 8.46
CA ASN A 150 4.08 -7.64 8.74
C ASN A 150 4.34 -6.78 7.50
N TYR A 151 3.75 -5.60 7.51
CA TYR A 151 3.98 -4.54 6.55
C TYR A 151 4.82 -3.42 7.16
N GLN A 152 5.78 -2.89 6.41
CA GLN A 152 6.42 -1.61 6.70
C GLN A 152 5.61 -0.50 6.04
N ILE A 153 5.25 0.55 6.79
CA ILE A 153 4.55 1.73 6.27
C ILE A 153 5.42 2.98 6.44
N PHE A 154 5.39 3.86 5.44
CA PHE A 154 6.00 5.19 5.47
C PHE A 154 5.38 6.11 4.43
N GLY A 155 5.49 7.43 4.65
CA GLY A 155 4.99 8.42 3.70
C GLY A 155 4.53 9.70 4.39
N THR A 156 3.73 10.47 3.68
CA THR A 156 3.17 11.74 4.15
C THR A 156 1.66 11.75 3.97
N VAL A 157 0.95 12.31 4.94
CA VAL A 157 -0.49 12.54 4.91
C VAL A 157 -0.75 14.02 5.24
N THR A 158 -1.65 14.65 4.49
CA THR A 158 -2.07 16.04 4.67
C THR A 158 -3.57 16.10 4.90
N GLY A 159 -3.99 16.82 5.93
CA GLY A 159 -5.40 16.97 6.30
C GLY A 159 -5.56 17.84 7.55
N ALA A 160 -6.80 18.04 8.00
CA ALA A 160 -7.12 18.79 9.23
C ALA A 160 -7.21 17.89 10.47
N THR A 161 -7.10 16.58 10.29
CA THR A 161 -7.12 15.59 11.37
C THR A 161 -6.05 14.56 11.09
N ALA A 162 -5.23 14.29 12.10
CA ALA A 162 -4.15 13.32 11.98
C ALA A 162 -4.71 11.92 11.69
N PRO A 163 -4.05 11.12 10.82
CA PRO A 163 -4.46 9.75 10.58
C PRO A 163 -4.38 8.92 11.86
N VAL A 164 -5.17 7.85 11.93
CA VAL A 164 -5.26 6.97 13.11
C VAL A 164 -4.84 5.56 12.75
N PHE A 165 -3.88 5.01 13.51
CA PHE A 165 -3.59 3.58 13.50
C PHE A 165 -4.44 2.87 14.57
N ALA A 166 -5.04 1.75 14.22
CA ALA A 166 -5.88 0.96 15.12
C ALA A 166 -5.86 -0.52 14.74
N ASP A 167 -6.49 -1.34 15.57
CA ASP A 167 -6.87 -2.71 15.24
C ASP A 167 -8.25 -2.70 14.55
N GLN A 168 -8.48 -3.57 13.57
CA GLN A 168 -9.78 -3.75 12.90
C GLN A 168 -10.81 -4.45 13.80
#